data_AF-A0A0P9JCK9-F1
#
_entry.id   AF-A0A0P9JCK9-F1
#
_cell.length_a   1.000
_cell.length_b   1.000
_cell.length_c   1.000
_cell.angle_alpha   90.00
_cell.angle_beta   90.00
_cell.angle_gamma   90.00
#
_symmetry.space_group_name_H-M   'P 1'
#
loop_
_entity.id
_entity.type
_entity.pdbx_description
1 polymer ?
#
loop_
_entity_poly.entity_id
_entity_poly.type
_entity_poly.pdbx_seq_one_letter_code
_entity_poly.pdbx_strand_id
1 'polypeptide(L)'
;MHFAGEMTMSQSTTTQTAIVFGSWKIRHQEPFGSDDHRLYAIAADTALLGELTAVADLRGRHRVLARWDADGAMLLEDSHGALGDESCHNLSGAAIPLAIIRLQADRVHISHLLNRIDVHRSLFVQPPLEIEQPAVPQNLLIALRNAFERNHLAINNWECRYATSEQTYVESFELAPDCHARMLGEAWFDASFSPVMAPFTSQCGD
;
A
#
# COMPACT_ATOMS: atom_id res chain seq x y z
N MET A 1 2.08 5.68 -56.42
CA MET A 1 1.68 6.64 -55.36
C MET A 1 1.61 5.89 -54.06
N HIS A 2 2.27 6.42 -53.05
CA HIS A 2 2.52 5.80 -51.74
C HIS A 2 1.23 5.41 -51.01
N PHE A 3 1.22 4.17 -50.51
CA PHE A 3 0.40 3.76 -49.37
C PHE A 3 1.01 4.37 -48.11
N ALA A 4 0.18 5.05 -47.32
CA ALA A 4 0.44 5.27 -45.90
C ALA A 4 -0.86 4.92 -45.18
N GLY A 5 -1.02 3.64 -44.84
CA GLY A 5 -1.96 3.23 -43.83
C GLY A 5 -1.42 3.70 -42.49
N GLU A 6 -2.14 4.60 -41.82
CA GLU A 6 -1.92 4.89 -40.41
C GLU A 6 -2.19 3.60 -39.63
N MET A 7 -1.12 2.92 -39.24
CA MET A 7 -1.16 1.92 -38.19
C MET A 7 -1.47 2.65 -36.89
N THR A 8 -2.75 2.75 -36.54
CA THR A 8 -3.18 2.95 -35.15
C THR A 8 -2.57 1.84 -34.31
N MET A 9 -1.45 2.13 -33.64
CA MET A 9 -0.95 1.29 -32.55
C MET A 9 -2.05 1.26 -31.50
N SER A 10 -2.68 0.09 -31.35
CA SER A 10 -3.54 -0.24 -30.22
C SER A 10 -2.70 -0.13 -28.95
N GLN A 11 -2.72 1.04 -28.29
CA GLN A 11 -2.18 1.20 -26.95
C GLN A 11 -2.93 0.21 -26.06
N SER A 12 -2.20 -0.76 -25.52
CA SER A 12 -2.75 -1.77 -24.62
C SER A 12 -3.38 -1.07 -23.42
N THR A 13 -4.71 -1.12 -23.32
CA THR A 13 -5.53 -0.53 -22.24
C THR A 13 -5.48 -1.34 -20.94
N THR A 14 -4.41 -2.09 -20.72
CA THR A 14 -4.32 -3.04 -19.62
C THR A 14 -4.25 -2.28 -18.31
N THR A 15 -5.34 -2.34 -17.54
CA THR A 15 -5.36 -1.83 -16.18
C THR A 15 -4.81 -2.90 -15.26
N GLN A 16 -3.79 -2.57 -14.46
CA GLN A 16 -3.20 -3.50 -13.52
C GLN A 16 -3.28 -2.95 -12.10
N THR A 17 -3.80 -3.76 -11.17
CA THR A 17 -3.80 -3.41 -9.76
C THR A 17 -2.46 -3.81 -9.14
N ALA A 18 -1.86 -2.90 -8.38
CA ALA A 18 -0.54 -3.08 -7.83
C ALA A 18 -0.45 -2.55 -6.40
N ILE A 19 0.51 -3.08 -5.65
CA ILE A 19 0.83 -2.65 -4.29
C ILE A 19 2.12 -1.84 -4.36
N VAL A 20 2.07 -0.58 -3.93
CA VAL A 20 3.24 0.32 -3.91
C VAL A 20 4.01 0.14 -2.63
N PHE A 21 5.33 0.08 -2.75
CA PHE A 21 6.28 0.05 -1.67
C PHE A 21 7.20 1.27 -1.73
N GLY A 22 7.67 1.72 -0.57
CA GLY A 22 8.61 2.82 -0.45
C GLY A 22 9.02 3.08 1.00
N SER A 23 9.63 4.24 1.24
CA SER A 23 10.09 4.61 2.58
C SER A 23 8.93 4.86 3.55
N TRP A 24 9.04 4.32 4.76
CA TRP A 24 8.08 4.58 5.85
C TRP A 24 7.98 6.06 6.19
N LYS A 25 9.02 6.85 5.92
CA LYS A 25 9.03 8.30 6.11
C LYS A 25 7.93 9.02 5.32
N ILE A 26 7.47 8.44 4.22
CA ILE A 26 6.36 8.99 3.42
C ILE A 26 5.07 9.04 4.27
N ARG A 27 4.83 8.01 5.08
CA ARG A 27 3.66 7.92 5.98
C ARG A 27 3.75 8.91 7.16
N HIS A 28 4.96 9.13 7.67
CA HIS A 28 5.20 9.92 8.88
C HIS A 28 5.70 11.35 8.60
N GLN A 29 5.81 11.73 7.33
CA GLN A 29 6.31 13.03 6.86
C GLN A 29 7.71 13.39 7.38
N GLU A 30 8.55 12.39 7.59
CA GLU A 30 9.92 12.62 8.03
C GLU A 30 10.82 13.13 6.90
N PRO A 31 11.94 13.82 7.22
CA PRO A 31 12.90 14.25 6.23
C PRO A 31 13.47 13.09 5.40
N PHE A 32 13.39 13.21 4.07
CA PHE A 32 13.92 12.24 3.13
C PHE A 32 15.43 12.37 2.96
N GLY A 33 16.12 11.23 2.94
CA GLY A 33 17.46 11.07 2.38
C GLY A 33 17.40 10.68 0.90
N SER A 34 18.55 10.50 0.27
CA SER A 34 18.64 10.18 -1.16
C SER A 34 17.87 8.92 -1.56
N ASP A 35 17.88 7.89 -0.71
CA ASP A 35 17.28 6.59 -1.03
C ASP A 35 15.78 6.52 -0.74
N ASP A 36 15.23 7.48 0.01
CA ASP A 36 13.83 7.48 0.42
C ASP A 36 12.86 7.83 -0.72
N HIS A 37 13.38 8.29 -1.87
CA HIS A 37 12.58 8.76 -2.99
C HIS A 37 12.13 7.62 -3.91
N ARG A 38 12.73 6.43 -3.79
CA ARG A 38 12.41 5.30 -4.66
C ARG A 38 11.10 4.64 -4.24
N LEU A 39 10.25 4.39 -5.23
CA LEU A 39 9.05 3.56 -5.08
C LEU A 39 9.12 2.39 -6.05
N TYR A 40 8.48 1.28 -5.69
CA TYR A 40 8.22 0.20 -6.65
C TYR A 40 6.83 -0.37 -6.43
N ALA A 41 6.28 -0.96 -7.47
CA ALA A 41 4.96 -1.58 -7.44
C ALA A 41 5.06 -3.04 -7.86
N ILE A 42 4.43 -3.91 -7.08
CA ILE A 42 4.28 -5.35 -7.40
C ILE A 42 2.82 -5.65 -7.73
N ALA A 43 2.58 -6.76 -8.43
CA ALA A 43 1.22 -7.20 -8.70
C ALA A 43 0.43 -7.46 -7.42
N ALA A 44 -0.83 -7.04 -7.39
CA ALA A 44 -1.74 -7.25 -6.26
C ALA A 44 -2.57 -8.54 -6.41
N ASP A 45 -2.10 -9.52 -7.19
CA ASP A 45 -2.87 -10.70 -7.60
C ASP A 45 -3.31 -11.59 -6.42
N THR A 46 -2.56 -11.54 -5.31
CA THR A 46 -2.84 -12.28 -4.08
C THR A 46 -3.58 -11.44 -3.03
N ALA A 47 -3.81 -10.16 -3.30
CA ALA A 47 -4.53 -9.28 -2.38
C ALA A 47 -6.04 -9.52 -2.48
N LEU A 48 -6.71 -9.54 -1.34
CA LEU A 48 -8.16 -9.49 -1.29
C LEU A 48 -8.59 -8.04 -1.24
N LEU A 49 -9.20 -7.59 -2.33
CA LEU A 49 -9.61 -6.20 -2.53
C LEU A 49 -11.12 -6.07 -2.31
N GLY A 50 -11.48 -5.41 -1.22
CA GLY A 50 -12.82 -4.91 -0.98
C GLY A 50 -13.03 -3.50 -1.51
N GLU A 51 -14.23 -2.97 -1.27
CA GLU A 51 -14.55 -1.57 -1.57
C GLU A 51 -13.84 -0.62 -0.59
N LEU A 52 -13.91 -0.92 0.71
CA LEU A 52 -13.35 -0.07 1.77
C LEU A 52 -12.05 -0.60 2.35
N THR A 53 -11.82 -1.91 2.30
CA THR A 53 -10.63 -2.54 2.86
C THR A 53 -9.97 -3.47 1.86
N ALA A 54 -8.65 -3.56 1.95
CA ALA A 54 -7.87 -4.52 1.21
C ALA A 54 -6.84 -5.16 2.13
N VAL A 55 -6.58 -6.46 1.96
CA VAL A 55 -5.58 -7.17 2.75
C VAL A 55 -4.68 -7.95 1.82
N ALA A 56 -3.38 -7.93 2.08
CA ALA A 56 -2.39 -8.66 1.30
C ALA A 56 -1.43 -9.44 2.20
N ASP A 57 -1.19 -10.70 1.84
CA ASP A 57 -0.01 -11.46 2.30
C ASP A 57 1.14 -11.20 1.33
N LEU A 58 2.20 -10.58 1.84
CA LEU A 58 3.33 -10.11 1.05
C LEU A 58 4.56 -11.01 1.22
N ARG A 59 4.44 -12.16 1.88
CA ARG A 59 5.57 -13.08 2.02
C ARG A 59 6.01 -13.62 0.65
N GLY A 60 7.31 -13.79 0.47
CA GLY A 60 7.87 -14.36 -0.75
C GLY A 60 8.51 -13.31 -1.67
N ARG A 61 8.72 -13.74 -2.91
CA ARG A 61 9.26 -12.92 -3.99
C ARG A 61 8.13 -12.55 -4.94
N HIS A 62 8.03 -11.27 -5.29
CA HIS A 62 6.97 -10.75 -6.14
C HIS A 62 7.56 -10.00 -7.31
N ARG A 63 6.93 -10.17 -8.47
CA ARG A 63 7.33 -9.51 -9.71
C ARG A 63 7.11 -8.00 -9.62
N VAL A 64 8.11 -7.21 -9.98
CA VAL A 64 8.01 -5.75 -10.03
C VAL A 64 7.42 -5.33 -11.37
N LEU A 65 6.30 -4.60 -11.30
CA LEU A 65 5.56 -4.09 -12.45
C LEU A 65 6.02 -2.69 -12.86
N ALA A 66 6.39 -1.88 -11.88
CA ALA A 66 6.83 -0.52 -12.09
C ALA A 66 7.80 -0.06 -11.00
N ARG A 67 8.70 0.86 -11.34
CA ARG A 67 9.60 1.53 -10.40
C ARG A 67 9.59 3.03 -10.65
N TRP A 68 9.62 3.82 -9.60
CA TRP A 68 9.85 5.26 -9.64
C TRP A 68 11.20 5.54 -9.01
N ASP A 69 12.07 6.18 -9.77
CA ASP A 69 13.39 6.60 -9.29
C ASP A 69 13.31 8.02 -8.68
N ALA A 70 14.43 8.51 -8.13
CA ALA A 70 14.45 9.72 -7.32
C ALA A 70 14.07 11.01 -8.08
N ASP A 71 14.19 11.00 -9.40
CA ASP A 71 13.76 12.07 -10.30
C ASP A 71 12.25 12.00 -10.64
N GLY A 72 11.54 11.01 -10.07
CA GLY A 72 10.15 10.73 -10.34
C GLY A 72 9.94 9.93 -11.63
N ALA A 73 10.98 9.59 -12.41
CA ALA A 73 10.79 8.85 -13.65
C ALA A 73 10.21 7.46 -13.35
N MET A 74 9.10 7.13 -14.01
CA MET A 74 8.49 5.80 -13.95
C MET A 74 9.11 4.90 -15.01
N LEU A 75 9.63 3.77 -14.59
CA LEU A 75 10.02 2.65 -15.43
C LEU A 75 8.94 1.58 -15.31
N LEU A 76 8.32 1.22 -16.44
CA LEU A 76 7.40 0.09 -16.52
C LEU A 76 8.19 -1.15 -16.92
N GLU A 77 7.72 -2.30 -16.45
CA GLU A 77 8.20 -3.57 -16.96
C GLU A 77 7.76 -3.72 -18.43
N ASP A 78 8.68 -3.42 -19.35
CA ASP A 78 8.46 -3.58 -20.78
C ASP A 78 9.06 -4.89 -21.30
N SER A 79 8.84 -5.15 -22.58
CA SER A 79 9.33 -6.35 -23.28
C SER A 79 10.86 -6.41 -23.41
N HIS A 80 11.59 -5.38 -22.98
CA HIS A 80 13.03 -5.20 -23.19
C HIS A 80 13.87 -5.43 -21.93
N GLY A 81 13.27 -5.66 -20.76
CA GLY A 81 13.97 -6.14 -19.58
C GLY A 81 13.06 -6.24 -18.35
N ALA A 82 13.08 -7.39 -17.68
CA ALA A 82 12.35 -7.56 -16.44
C ALA A 82 12.94 -6.63 -15.37
N LEU A 83 12.09 -5.83 -14.71
CA LEU A 83 12.45 -5.08 -13.49
C LEU A 83 12.88 -6.02 -12.35
N GLY A 84 12.65 -7.32 -12.51
CA GLY A 84 13.05 -8.37 -11.60
C GLY A 84 11.95 -8.71 -10.59
N ASP A 85 12.34 -9.51 -9.60
CA ASP A 85 11.49 -9.82 -8.47
C ASP A 85 12.07 -9.19 -7.20
N GLU A 86 11.19 -8.66 -6.36
CA GLU A 86 11.53 -8.14 -5.05
C GLU A 86 11.11 -9.08 -3.93
N SER A 87 11.97 -9.20 -2.92
CA SER A 87 11.72 -10.00 -1.74
C SER A 87 11.00 -9.15 -0.68
N CYS A 88 9.72 -9.41 -0.46
CA CYS A 88 8.87 -8.62 0.45
C CYS A 88 8.77 -9.23 1.86
N HIS A 89 9.66 -10.16 2.23
CA HIS A 89 9.67 -10.83 3.52
C HIS A 89 9.83 -9.89 4.71
N ASN A 90 8.98 -10.04 5.73
CA ASN A 90 9.04 -9.42 7.06
C ASN A 90 9.43 -7.94 7.01
N LEU A 91 8.42 -7.07 6.96
CA LEU A 91 8.45 -5.61 6.77
C LEU A 91 9.28 -4.78 7.78
N SER A 92 10.28 -5.38 8.42
CA SER A 92 11.43 -4.76 9.06
C SER A 92 12.44 -4.29 7.99
N GLY A 93 12.20 -3.15 7.35
CA GLY A 93 13.13 -2.62 6.36
C GLY A 93 12.81 -1.20 5.87
N ALA A 94 13.66 -0.69 4.98
CA ALA A 94 13.52 0.64 4.36
C ALA A 94 12.41 0.73 3.30
N ALA A 95 11.84 -0.41 2.88
CA ALA A 95 10.75 -0.49 1.91
C ALA A 95 9.54 -1.19 2.53
N ILE A 96 8.52 -0.41 2.87
CA ILE A 96 7.24 -0.89 3.40
C ILE A 96 6.14 -0.70 2.35
N PRO A 97 5.04 -1.49 2.39
CA PRO A 97 3.87 -1.20 1.58
C PRO A 97 3.29 0.16 1.96
N LEU A 98 2.73 0.87 1.00
CA LEU A 98 2.18 2.21 1.17
C LEU A 98 0.74 2.31 0.69
N ALA A 99 0.41 1.70 -0.46
CA ALA A 99 -0.90 1.88 -1.05
C ALA A 99 -1.24 0.77 -2.05
N ILE A 100 -2.54 0.62 -2.33
CA ILE A 100 -3.06 -0.08 -3.51
C ILE A 100 -3.32 0.93 -4.62
N ILE A 101 -2.71 0.72 -5.77
CA ILE A 101 -2.89 1.56 -6.97
C ILE A 101 -3.46 0.77 -8.14
N ARG A 102 -4.04 1.48 -9.10
CA ARG A 102 -4.30 0.98 -10.46
C ARG A 102 -3.39 1.71 -11.43
N LEU A 103 -2.65 0.94 -12.22
CA LEU A 103 -1.78 1.40 -13.31
C LEU A 103 -2.55 1.32 -14.62
N GLN A 104 -2.60 2.42 -15.36
CA GLN A 104 -3.27 2.53 -16.66
C GLN A 104 -2.43 3.38 -17.60
N ALA A 105 -1.48 2.78 -18.34
CA ALA A 105 -0.61 3.44 -19.33
C ALA A 105 0.03 4.78 -18.88
N ASP A 106 -0.71 5.89 -18.96
CA ASP A 106 -0.33 7.26 -18.59
C ASP A 106 -0.86 7.72 -17.21
N ARG A 107 -1.60 6.87 -16.49
CA ARG A 107 -2.30 7.22 -15.25
C ARG A 107 -2.01 6.25 -14.12
N VAL A 108 -1.98 6.81 -12.91
CA VAL A 108 -1.92 6.06 -11.66
C VAL A 108 -3.08 6.50 -10.79
N HIS A 109 -3.87 5.55 -10.30
CA HIS A 109 -4.96 5.82 -9.38
C HIS A 109 -4.72 5.16 -8.02
N ILE A 110 -4.59 5.95 -6.97
CA ILE A 110 -4.47 5.49 -5.58
C ILE A 110 -5.87 5.20 -5.03
N SER A 111 -6.09 3.96 -4.58
CA SER A 111 -7.40 3.49 -4.08
C SER A 111 -7.43 3.29 -2.57
N HIS A 112 -6.40 2.67 -2.01
CA HIS A 112 -6.31 2.38 -0.58
C HIS A 112 -4.93 2.81 -0.08
N LEU A 113 -4.87 3.29 1.16
CA LEU A 113 -3.63 3.61 1.87
C LEU A 113 -3.34 2.53 2.91
N LEU A 114 -2.06 2.29 3.17
CA LEU A 114 -1.65 1.42 4.25
C LEU A 114 -2.21 1.96 5.58
N ASN A 115 -2.89 1.08 6.30
CA ASN A 115 -3.37 1.33 7.65
C ASN A 115 -2.47 0.64 8.69
N ARG A 116 -2.25 -0.68 8.55
CA ARG A 116 -1.49 -1.48 9.52
C ARG A 116 -0.61 -2.50 8.80
N ILE A 117 0.58 -2.69 9.34
CA ILE A 117 1.49 -3.78 9.00
C ILE A 117 1.55 -4.73 10.19
N ASP A 118 1.35 -6.01 9.94
CA ASP A 118 1.58 -7.09 10.88
C ASP A 118 2.66 -8.04 10.34
N VAL A 119 3.08 -9.03 11.13
CA VAL A 119 4.19 -9.94 10.85
C VAL A 119 4.03 -10.65 9.50
N HIS A 120 2.80 -10.92 9.07
CA HIS A 120 2.52 -11.65 7.83
C HIS A 120 1.60 -10.91 6.85
N ARG A 121 0.94 -9.84 7.27
CA ARG A 121 -0.16 -9.23 6.52
C ARG A 121 -0.08 -7.72 6.55
N SER A 122 -0.51 -7.10 5.46
CA SER A 122 -0.70 -5.66 5.38
C SER A 122 -2.16 -5.34 5.12
N LEU A 123 -2.72 -4.46 5.95
CA LEU A 123 -4.07 -3.95 5.85
C LEU A 123 -4.05 -2.57 5.22
N PHE A 124 -4.86 -2.40 4.19
CA PHE A 124 -5.07 -1.14 3.49
C PHE A 124 -6.55 -0.75 3.61
N VAL A 125 -6.81 0.55 3.65
CA VAL A 125 -8.16 1.09 3.77
C VAL A 125 -8.36 2.20 2.74
N GLN A 126 -9.56 2.31 2.20
CA GLN A 126 -9.97 3.48 1.45
C GLN A 126 -10.10 4.64 2.45
N PRO A 127 -9.30 5.71 2.31
CA PRO A 127 -9.38 6.81 3.24
C PRO A 127 -10.68 7.61 3.08
N PRO A 128 -11.17 8.26 4.14
CA PRO A 128 -12.42 9.03 4.11
C PRO A 128 -12.28 10.35 3.32
N LEU A 129 -11.10 10.97 3.31
CA LEU A 129 -10.84 12.16 2.51
C LEU A 129 -10.24 11.78 1.18
N GLU A 130 -10.77 12.39 0.13
CA GLU A 130 -10.35 12.15 -1.26
C GLU A 130 -8.84 12.30 -1.43
N ILE A 131 -8.26 11.32 -2.13
CA ILE A 131 -6.86 11.32 -2.53
C ILE A 131 -6.74 12.06 -3.84
N GLU A 132 -5.91 13.09 -3.87
CA GLU A 132 -5.52 13.74 -5.12
C GLU A 132 -4.76 12.74 -5.99
N GLN A 133 -5.29 12.46 -7.17
CA GLN A 133 -4.68 11.51 -8.10
C GLN A 133 -3.52 12.18 -8.81
N PRO A 134 -2.35 11.53 -8.91
CA PRO A 134 -1.18 12.13 -9.55
C PRO A 134 -1.50 12.42 -11.03
N ALA A 135 -1.37 13.70 -11.43
CA ALA A 135 -1.67 14.16 -12.79
C ALA A 135 -0.80 13.47 -13.86
N VAL A 136 0.39 13.03 -13.48
CA VAL A 136 1.30 12.19 -14.27
C VAL A 136 1.91 11.13 -13.35
N PRO A 137 2.30 9.95 -13.87
CA PRO A 137 2.88 8.89 -13.04
C PRO A 137 4.12 9.37 -12.27
N GLN A 138 4.84 10.37 -12.76
CA GLN A 138 6.05 10.86 -12.12
C GLN A 138 5.83 11.50 -10.73
N ASN A 139 4.60 11.86 -10.36
CA ASN A 139 4.30 12.56 -9.12
C ASN A 139 3.74 11.65 -8.01
N LEU A 140 3.91 10.33 -8.11
CA LEU A 140 3.33 9.38 -7.16
C LEU A 140 3.79 9.59 -5.71
N LEU A 141 5.08 9.89 -5.48
CA LEU A 141 5.61 10.12 -4.13
C LEU A 141 4.93 11.31 -3.44
N ILE A 142 4.76 12.42 -4.15
CA ILE A 142 4.12 13.63 -3.62
C ILE A 142 2.65 13.36 -3.34
N ALA A 143 1.95 12.70 -4.26
CA ALA A 143 0.55 12.32 -4.08
C ALA A 143 0.36 11.43 -2.85
N LEU A 144 1.22 10.42 -2.65
CA LEU A 144 1.18 9.56 -1.47
C LEU A 144 1.44 10.34 -0.18
N ARG A 145 2.48 11.18 -0.15
CA ARG A 145 2.80 11.99 1.03
C ARG A 145 1.63 12.90 1.42
N ASN A 146 1.04 13.60 0.46
CA ASN A 146 -0.12 14.47 0.68
C ASN A 146 -1.35 13.67 1.12
N ALA A 147 -1.57 12.48 0.55
CA ALA A 147 -2.66 11.59 0.94
C ALA A 147 -2.51 11.13 2.39
N PHE A 148 -1.29 10.74 2.79
CA PHE A 148 -0.98 10.34 4.15
C PHE A 148 -1.13 11.50 5.14
N GLU A 149 -0.67 12.69 4.78
CA GLU A 149 -0.86 13.91 5.58
C GLU A 149 -2.33 14.23 5.77
N ARG A 150 -3.11 14.27 4.69
CA ARG A 150 -4.52 14.63 4.73
C ARG A 150 -5.34 13.66 5.56
N ASN A 151 -5.05 12.37 5.45
CA ASN A 151 -5.81 11.31 6.11
C ASN A 151 -5.14 10.77 7.38
N HIS A 152 -4.12 11.45 7.93
CA HIS A 152 -3.28 10.92 9.01
C HIS A 152 -4.05 10.43 10.24
N LEU A 153 -5.18 11.07 10.60
CA LEU A 153 -6.01 10.65 11.73
C LEU A 153 -6.76 9.33 11.48
N ALA A 154 -7.05 8.99 10.22
CA ALA A 154 -7.81 7.79 9.87
C ALA A 154 -6.92 6.57 9.54
N ILE A 155 -5.67 6.80 9.14
CA ILE A 155 -4.78 5.76 8.59
C ILE A 155 -3.51 5.52 9.41
N ASN A 156 -3.13 6.45 10.30
CA ASN A 156 -2.01 6.22 11.20
C ASN A 156 -2.50 5.53 12.47
N ASN A 157 -1.77 4.49 12.86
CA ASN A 157 -2.03 3.79 14.12
C ASN A 157 -1.77 4.79 15.27
N TRP A 158 -2.75 4.97 16.14
CA TRP A 158 -2.77 6.03 17.16
C TRP A 158 -1.78 5.79 18.31
N GLU A 159 -0.97 4.74 18.25
CA GLU A 159 0.12 4.47 19.22
C GLU A 159 1.20 5.57 19.22
N CYS A 160 1.32 6.39 18.17
CA CYS A 160 2.37 7.41 18.08
C CYS A 160 1.98 8.84 18.51
N ARG A 161 0.77 9.08 19.05
CA ARG A 161 0.38 10.40 19.59
C ARG A 161 -0.41 10.31 20.90
N TYR A 162 0.14 9.65 21.91
CA TYR A 162 -0.21 9.97 23.29
C TYR A 162 0.78 11.00 23.84
N ALA A 163 0.46 12.28 23.67
CA ALA A 163 1.13 13.35 24.39
C ALA A 163 0.42 13.59 25.73
N THR A 164 1.04 13.07 26.79
CA THR A 164 0.97 13.50 28.19
C THR A 164 -0.42 13.87 28.74
N SER A 165 -1.23 12.87 29.11
CA SER A 165 -1.96 12.98 30.37
C SER A 165 -1.23 12.12 31.40
N GLU A 166 -1.11 12.58 32.64
CA GLU A 166 -0.45 11.82 33.73
C GLU A 166 -1.20 10.53 34.12
N GLN A 167 -2.18 10.10 33.32
CA GLN A 167 -2.99 8.92 33.54
C GLN A 167 -2.85 7.98 32.36
N THR A 168 -2.01 6.97 32.55
CA THR A 168 -1.99 5.79 31.69
C THR A 168 -3.32 5.04 31.90
N TYR A 169 -4.25 5.17 30.96
CA TYR A 169 -5.41 4.29 30.91
C TYR A 169 -4.98 2.98 30.27
N VAL A 170 -4.83 1.92 31.08
CA VAL A 170 -4.57 0.56 30.61
C VAL A 170 -5.85 -0.23 30.84
N GLU A 171 -6.62 -0.46 29.78
CA GLU A 171 -7.70 -1.44 29.80
C GLU A 171 -7.10 -2.76 29.29
N SER A 172 -6.71 -3.63 30.21
CA SER A 172 -6.21 -4.96 29.87
C SER A 172 -7.39 -5.92 29.73
N PHE A 173 -7.67 -6.37 28.50
CA PHE A 173 -8.61 -7.48 28.30
C PHE A 173 -7.91 -8.78 28.66
N GLU A 174 -8.31 -9.40 29.77
CA GLU A 174 -7.85 -10.74 30.11
C GLU A 174 -8.50 -11.74 29.13
N LEU A 175 -7.68 -12.39 28.32
CA LEU A 175 -8.13 -13.52 27.52
C LEU A 175 -8.52 -14.67 28.45
N ALA A 176 -9.54 -15.44 28.04
CA ALA A 176 -9.90 -16.66 28.75
C ALA A 176 -8.67 -17.60 28.86
N PRO A 177 -8.54 -18.41 29.93
CA PRO A 177 -7.35 -19.24 30.16
C PRO A 177 -7.02 -20.24 29.05
N ASP A 178 -8.02 -20.59 28.23
CA ASP A 178 -7.95 -21.47 27.06
C ASP A 178 -7.74 -20.71 25.73
N CYS A 179 -7.77 -19.39 25.75
CA CYS A 179 -7.47 -18.55 24.60
C CYS A 179 -5.96 -18.33 24.45
N HIS A 180 -5.39 -18.91 23.40
CA HIS A 180 -4.05 -18.57 22.97
C HIS A 180 -4.10 -17.26 22.17
N ALA A 181 -3.54 -16.17 22.71
CA ALA A 181 -3.50 -14.85 22.07
C ALA A 181 -3.05 -14.91 20.59
N ARG A 182 -2.04 -15.75 20.31
CA ARG A 182 -1.58 -16.01 18.94
C ARG A 182 -2.67 -16.61 18.05
N MET A 183 -3.36 -17.66 18.50
CA MET A 183 -4.43 -18.27 17.71
C MET A 183 -5.62 -17.34 17.53
N LEU A 184 -5.93 -16.52 18.55
CA LEU A 184 -7.00 -15.53 18.47
C LEU A 184 -6.65 -14.42 17.48
N GLY A 185 -5.39 -13.96 17.48
CA GLY A 185 -4.86 -13.06 16.47
C GLY A 185 -4.92 -13.67 15.07
N GLU A 186 -4.42 -14.89 14.89
CA GLU A 186 -4.49 -15.62 13.61
C GLU A 186 -5.94 -15.77 13.11
N ALA A 187 -6.88 -16.14 13.98
CA ALA A 187 -8.31 -16.27 13.65
C ALA A 187 -8.97 -14.92 13.32
N TRP A 188 -8.64 -13.86 14.05
CA TRP A 188 -9.10 -12.49 13.74
C TRP A 188 -8.56 -12.04 12.38
N PHE A 189 -7.30 -12.33 12.08
CA PHE A 189 -6.70 -12.04 10.79
C PHE A 189 -7.34 -12.86 9.67
N ASP A 190 -7.64 -14.13 9.89
CA ASP A 190 -8.32 -14.97 8.89
C ASP A 190 -9.74 -14.47 8.62
N ALA A 191 -10.44 -14.00 9.66
CA ALA A 191 -11.73 -13.34 9.50
C ALA A 191 -11.59 -12.01 8.73
N SER A 192 -10.57 -11.19 8.99
CA SER A 192 -10.32 -9.94 8.26
C SER A 192 -9.90 -10.15 6.81
N PHE A 193 -9.39 -11.34 6.47
CA PHE A 193 -9.15 -11.81 5.10
C PHE A 193 -10.40 -12.43 4.45
N SER A 194 -11.58 -12.30 5.05
CA SER A 194 -12.84 -12.71 4.41
C SER A 194 -13.38 -11.59 3.54
N PRO A 195 -13.93 -11.88 2.33
CA PRO A 195 -14.71 -10.92 1.55
C PRO A 195 -15.85 -10.27 2.35
N VAL A 196 -16.33 -10.93 3.41
CA VAL A 196 -17.35 -10.40 4.33
C VAL A 196 -16.88 -9.14 5.08
N MET A 197 -15.56 -8.97 5.26
CA MET A 197 -14.96 -7.81 5.93
C MET A 197 -14.64 -6.65 4.99
N ALA A 198 -14.79 -6.83 3.68
CA ALA A 198 -14.60 -5.80 2.65
C ALA A 198 -15.34 -4.47 2.91
N PRO A 199 -16.54 -4.44 3.55
CA PRO A 199 -17.25 -3.20 3.88
C PRO A 199 -16.88 -2.59 5.25
N PHE A 200 -16.01 -3.22 6.05
CA PHE A 200 -15.74 -2.80 7.43
C PHE A 200 -14.31 -2.31 7.59
N THR A 201 -14.14 -1.08 8.07
CA THR A 201 -12.84 -0.57 8.49
C THR A 201 -12.56 -1.01 9.92
N SER A 202 -11.62 -1.94 10.10
CA SER A 202 -11.19 -2.36 11.44
C SER A 202 -10.38 -1.25 12.11
N GLN A 203 -10.98 -0.56 13.09
CA GLN A 203 -10.23 0.28 14.03
C GLN A 203 -9.75 -0.61 15.18
N CYS A 204 -8.68 -1.37 14.95
CA CYS A 204 -8.00 -2.07 16.04
C CYS A 204 -6.84 -1.20 16.51
N GLY A 205 -7.06 -0.41 17.56
CA GLY A 205 -5.99 -0.13 18.51
C GLY A 205 -5.67 -1.45 19.23
N ASP A 206 -4.39 -1.71 19.47
CA ASP A 206 -3.98 -2.75 20.43
C ASP A 206 -4.57 -2.48 21.82
#